data_AF-A0A6G4V0L5-F1
#
_entry.id   AF-A0A6G4V0L5-F1
#
_cell.length_a   1.000
_cell.length_b   1.000
_cell.length_c   1.000
_cell.angle_alpha   90.00
_cell.angle_beta   90.00
_cell.angle_gamma   90.00
#
_symmetry.space_group_name_H-M   'P 1'
#
loop_
_entity.id
_entity.type
_entity.pdbx_description
1 polymer ?
#
loop_
_entity_poly.entity_id
_entity_poly.type
_entity_poly.pdbx_seq_one_letter_code
_entity_poly.pdbx_strand_id
1 'polypeptide(L)'
;MVLVAVFGAALLVAVLLSGLAARTVLFTDGMHVSLPKLRANPLMVSTLVRFRLLGAEPKLQPLLPLATGIILYAVCHLTHATPYLAAFSAGAALVHVSPEAKESFEPLGEALAEPAKFAALLVFGALLTPQLFGDLSFGGYVAVVLAIVLIRPASLLLSLIGTSLSRKEKLVAAWFGPKGFASVVYGLLVLQSGIPRAEEAFTLIAVCIAFSIIAHSSTDVPIARAFDVDELTGIPAGREDRENTDAPPKETHADART
;
A
#
# COMPACT_ATOMS: atom_id res chain seq x y z
N MET A 1 31.30 -15.00 -3.73
CA MET A 1 30.64 -15.93 -2.78
C MET A 1 29.48 -15.28 -2.00
N VAL A 2 29.54 -13.98 -1.66
CA VAL A 2 28.42 -13.21 -1.06
C VAL A 2 27.17 -13.20 -1.94
N LEU A 3 27.34 -13.05 -3.26
CA LEU A 3 26.26 -13.12 -4.23
C LEU A 3 25.56 -14.50 -4.21
N VAL A 4 26.30 -15.60 -4.24
CA VAL A 4 25.72 -16.96 -4.27
C VAL A 4 24.92 -17.30 -2.99
N ALA A 5 25.33 -16.77 -1.83
CA ALA A 5 24.64 -17.03 -0.56
C ALA A 5 23.36 -16.20 -0.37
N VAL A 6 23.40 -14.91 -0.74
CA VAL A 6 22.23 -14.01 -0.68
C VAL A 6 21.18 -14.43 -1.71
N PHE A 7 21.63 -14.83 -2.91
CA PHE A 7 20.75 -15.38 -3.93
C PHE A 7 20.19 -16.73 -3.50
N GLY A 8 20.97 -17.56 -2.81
CA GLY A 8 20.52 -18.84 -2.28
C GLY A 8 19.40 -18.71 -1.24
N ALA A 9 19.50 -17.76 -0.31
CA ALA A 9 18.48 -17.56 0.73
C ALA A 9 17.18 -16.94 0.18
N ALA A 10 17.29 -15.94 -0.70
CA ALA A 10 16.13 -15.32 -1.36
C ALA A 10 15.42 -16.31 -2.32
N LEU A 11 16.20 -17.10 -3.06
CA LEU A 11 15.69 -18.19 -3.90
C LEU A 11 15.07 -19.30 -3.05
N LEU A 12 15.63 -19.64 -1.89
CA LEU A 12 15.07 -20.64 -0.98
C LEU A 12 13.75 -20.17 -0.38
N VAL A 13 13.63 -18.90 0.02
CA VAL A 13 12.37 -18.32 0.52
C VAL A 13 11.34 -18.23 -0.59
N ALA A 14 11.73 -17.82 -1.80
CA ALA A 14 10.85 -17.81 -2.97
C ALA A 14 10.40 -19.23 -3.34
N VAL A 15 11.29 -20.22 -3.36
CA VAL A 15 10.98 -21.64 -3.64
C VAL A 15 10.15 -22.27 -2.53
N LEU A 16 10.36 -21.91 -1.26
CA LEU A 16 9.55 -22.39 -0.14
C LEU A 16 8.14 -21.80 -0.16
N LEU A 17 8.00 -20.51 -0.50
CA LEU A 17 6.69 -19.87 -0.69
C LEU A 17 5.98 -20.41 -1.94
N SER A 18 6.72 -20.65 -3.02
CA SER A 18 6.21 -21.29 -4.25
C SER A 18 5.80 -22.74 -4.00
N GLY A 19 6.56 -23.49 -3.20
CA GLY A 19 6.27 -24.86 -2.80
C GLY A 19 5.11 -24.97 -1.82
N LEU A 20 4.89 -23.94 -0.99
CA LEU A 20 3.72 -23.84 -0.10
C LEU A 20 2.45 -23.53 -0.91
N ALA A 21 2.53 -22.64 -1.90
CA ALA A 21 1.45 -22.35 -2.84
C ALA A 21 1.13 -23.54 -3.78
N ALA A 22 2.16 -24.25 -4.25
CA ALA A 22 2.00 -25.49 -5.00
C ALA A 22 1.37 -26.59 -4.14
N ARG A 23 1.67 -26.62 -2.83
CA ARG A 23 1.02 -27.52 -1.86
C ARG A 23 -0.45 -27.23 -1.67
N THR A 24 -0.89 -25.96 -1.66
CA THR A 24 -2.31 -25.63 -1.57
C THR A 24 -3.08 -25.99 -2.84
N VAL A 25 -2.45 -25.89 -4.01
CA VAL A 25 -3.06 -26.30 -5.29
C VAL A 25 -3.13 -27.84 -5.41
N LEU A 26 -2.05 -28.55 -5.06
CA LEU A 26 -2.01 -30.03 -5.07
C LEU A 26 -2.82 -30.69 -3.94
N PHE A 27 -3.25 -29.96 -2.90
CA PHE A 27 -4.12 -30.49 -1.86
C PHE A 27 -5.59 -30.62 -2.32
N THR A 28 -5.94 -30.05 -3.47
CA THR A 28 -7.29 -30.12 -4.06
C THR A 28 -7.47 -31.31 -5.00
N ASP A 29 -6.38 -31.90 -5.52
CA ASP A 29 -6.41 -33.11 -6.34
C ASP A 29 -5.76 -34.28 -5.57
N GLY A 30 -6.61 -35.03 -4.88
CA GLY A 30 -6.25 -36.12 -3.95
C GLY A 30 -5.35 -37.21 -4.54
N MET A 31 -4.04 -36.96 -4.60
CA MET A 31 -3.02 -37.99 -4.78
C MET A 31 -2.16 -38.11 -3.52
N HIS A 32 -2.39 -39.20 -2.79
CA HIS A 32 -1.53 -39.68 -1.71
C HIS A 32 -0.14 -40.00 -2.25
N VAL A 33 0.85 -39.14 -1.96
CA VAL A 33 2.27 -39.51 -2.04
C VAL A 33 2.88 -39.35 -0.66
N SER A 34 3.17 -40.49 -0.02
CA SER A 34 3.91 -40.56 1.23
C SER A 34 5.35 -40.09 1.02
N LEU A 35 5.73 -38.97 1.63
CA LEU A 35 7.12 -38.52 1.72
C LEU A 35 7.55 -38.44 3.20
N PRO A 36 8.08 -39.51 3.79
CA PRO A 36 8.65 -39.48 5.13
C PRO A 36 10.10 -39.01 5.03
N LYS A 37 10.34 -37.70 4.77
CA LYS A 37 11.69 -37.08 4.82
C LYS A 37 11.64 -35.56 4.60
N LEU A 38 10.90 -34.84 5.45
CA LEU A 38 11.15 -33.40 5.59
C LEU A 38 10.81 -32.92 7.01
N ARG A 39 11.46 -33.53 8.00
CA ARG A 39 11.70 -32.85 9.28
C ARG A 39 12.85 -31.87 9.06
N ALA A 40 12.59 -30.79 8.31
CA ALA A 40 13.46 -29.63 8.27
C ALA A 40 13.34 -28.98 9.66
N ASN A 41 14.37 -29.18 10.47
CA ASN A 41 14.46 -28.70 11.83
C ASN A 41 14.33 -27.16 11.84
N PRO A 42 13.33 -26.54 12.50
CA PRO A 42 13.20 -25.08 12.58
C PRO A 42 14.42 -24.41 13.22
N LEU A 43 15.22 -25.18 13.97
CA LEU A 43 16.50 -24.72 14.52
C LEU A 43 17.55 -24.47 13.42
N MET A 44 17.62 -25.28 12.35
CA MET A 44 18.59 -25.07 11.26
C MET A 44 18.33 -23.79 10.47
N VAL A 45 17.05 -23.42 10.27
CA VAL A 45 16.67 -22.16 9.62
C VAL A 45 17.01 -20.97 10.52
N SER A 46 16.80 -21.11 11.84
CA SER A 46 17.17 -20.06 12.79
C SER A 46 18.69 -19.85 12.90
N THR A 47 19.50 -20.90 12.72
CA THR A 47 20.97 -20.81 12.73
C THR A 47 21.53 -20.23 11.42
N LEU A 48 20.85 -20.44 10.29
CA LEU A 48 21.18 -19.85 8.99
C LEU A 48 20.84 -18.35 8.91
N VAL A 49 19.74 -17.91 9.54
CA VAL A 49 19.39 -16.48 9.66
C VAL A 49 20.29 -15.75 10.67
N ARG A 50 20.88 -16.48 11.63
CA ARG A 50 21.88 -15.96 12.59
C ARG A 50 23.29 -15.85 12.04
N PHE A 51 23.54 -16.12 10.75
CA PHE A 51 24.87 -15.93 10.19
C PHE A 51 25.25 -14.44 10.14
N ARG A 52 25.91 -14.06 11.23
CA ARG A 52 26.60 -12.82 11.54
C ARG A 52 27.81 -12.60 10.62
N LEU A 53 27.59 -12.64 9.30
CA LEU A 53 28.56 -12.23 8.28
C LEU A 53 28.14 -10.95 7.55
N LEU A 54 26.95 -10.43 7.85
CA LEU A 54 26.55 -9.06 7.57
C LEU A 54 26.48 -8.29 8.90
N GLY A 55 27.64 -8.06 9.51
CA GLY A 55 27.84 -6.80 10.22
C GLY A 55 27.85 -5.69 9.17
N ALA A 56 26.73 -5.47 8.49
CA ALA A 56 26.59 -4.43 7.50
C ALA A 56 26.68 -3.11 8.27
N GLU A 57 27.68 -2.30 7.92
CA GLU A 57 27.74 -0.88 8.24
C GLU A 57 26.30 -0.33 8.28
N PRO A 58 25.87 0.42 9.32
CA PRO A 58 24.49 0.92 9.41
C PRO A 58 23.98 1.58 8.12
N LYS A 59 24.92 2.14 7.33
CA LYS A 59 24.70 2.73 6.01
C LYS A 59 24.23 1.76 4.90
N LEU A 60 24.48 0.45 5.01
CA LEU A 60 24.18 -0.54 3.97
C LEU A 60 22.92 -1.37 4.25
N GLN A 61 22.37 -1.31 5.46
CA GLN A 61 21.14 -2.01 5.83
C GLN A 61 19.92 -1.70 4.92
N PRO A 62 19.71 -0.46 4.44
CA PRO A 62 18.58 -0.13 3.55
C PRO A 62 18.67 -0.81 2.19
N LEU A 63 19.86 -1.23 1.75
CA LEU A 63 20.04 -1.84 0.43
C LEU A 63 19.49 -3.27 0.37
N LEU A 64 19.32 -3.93 1.52
CA LEU A 64 18.89 -5.32 1.56
C LEU A 64 17.41 -5.47 1.15
N PRO A 65 16.45 -4.68 1.66
CA PRO A 65 15.07 -4.71 1.16
C PRO A 65 14.96 -4.27 -0.31
N LEU A 66 15.76 -3.28 -0.74
CA LEU A 66 15.81 -2.86 -2.14
C LEU A 66 16.26 -4.00 -3.07
N ALA A 67 17.37 -4.67 -2.72
CA ALA A 67 17.88 -5.81 -3.47
C ALA A 67 16.86 -6.96 -3.52
N THR A 68 16.15 -7.20 -2.41
CA THR A 68 15.07 -8.19 -2.35
C THR A 68 13.96 -7.88 -3.35
N GLY A 69 13.51 -6.61 -3.42
CA GLY A 69 12.51 -6.18 -4.39
C GLY A 69 12.97 -6.37 -5.85
N ILE A 70 14.22 -6.03 -6.16
CA ILE A 70 14.80 -6.19 -7.51
C ILE A 70 14.90 -7.67 -7.89
N ILE A 71 15.35 -8.53 -6.97
CA ILE A 71 15.45 -9.97 -7.19
C ILE A 71 14.06 -10.56 -7.42
N LEU A 72 13.06 -10.20 -6.61
CA LEU A 72 11.68 -10.65 -6.80
C LEU A 72 11.12 -10.22 -8.14
N TYR A 73 11.39 -8.99 -8.57
CA TYR A 73 11.01 -8.53 -9.91
C TYR A 73 11.62 -9.43 -10.99
N ALA A 74 12.93 -9.67 -10.94
CA ALA A 74 13.63 -10.51 -11.92
C ALA A 74 13.09 -11.96 -11.93
N VAL A 75 12.88 -12.56 -10.76
CA VAL A 75 12.32 -13.91 -10.65
C VAL A 75 10.89 -13.97 -11.18
N CYS A 76 10.05 -12.99 -10.85
CA CYS A 76 8.68 -12.92 -11.37
C CYS A 76 8.67 -12.76 -12.88
N HIS A 77 9.58 -11.96 -13.43
CA HIS A 77 9.71 -11.78 -14.88
C HIS A 77 10.08 -13.09 -15.59
N LEU A 78 10.98 -13.90 -15.02
CA LEU A 78 11.38 -15.20 -15.57
C LEU A 78 10.30 -16.29 -15.41
N THR A 79 9.45 -16.18 -14.38
CA THR A 79 8.41 -17.17 -14.06
C THR A 79 7.03 -16.77 -14.57
N HIS A 80 6.90 -15.61 -15.22
CA HIS A 80 5.62 -14.99 -15.60
C HIS A 80 4.67 -14.73 -14.42
N ALA A 81 5.19 -14.62 -13.19
CA ALA A 81 4.43 -14.21 -12.02
C ALA A 81 4.29 -12.67 -11.96
N THR A 82 3.35 -12.17 -11.15
CA THR A 82 3.10 -10.73 -11.01
C THR A 82 4.14 -10.06 -10.10
N PRO A 83 5.08 -9.24 -10.63
CA PRO A 83 6.18 -8.70 -9.85
C PRO A 83 5.74 -7.71 -8.77
N TYR A 84 4.72 -6.89 -9.05
CA TYR A 84 4.21 -5.89 -8.12
C TYR A 84 3.59 -6.52 -6.87
N LEU A 85 2.80 -7.58 -7.05
CA LEU A 85 2.20 -8.30 -5.93
C LEU A 85 3.26 -9.02 -5.10
N ALA A 86 4.25 -9.64 -5.74
CA ALA A 86 5.37 -10.28 -5.05
C ALA A 86 6.17 -9.28 -4.20
N ALA A 87 6.51 -8.12 -4.76
CA ALA A 87 7.22 -7.07 -4.04
C ALA A 87 6.38 -6.51 -2.88
N PHE A 88 5.08 -6.28 -3.08
CA PHE A 88 4.16 -5.83 -2.02
C PHE A 88 4.06 -6.86 -0.88
N SER A 89 3.83 -8.13 -1.20
CA SER A 89 3.75 -9.21 -0.21
C SER A 89 5.06 -9.39 0.56
N ALA A 90 6.21 -9.27 -0.12
CA ALA A 90 7.51 -9.33 0.53
C ALA A 90 7.74 -8.15 1.48
N GLY A 91 7.35 -6.94 1.08
CA GLY A 91 7.38 -5.77 1.98
C GLY A 91 6.47 -5.94 3.19
N ALA A 92 5.25 -6.45 2.99
CA ALA A 92 4.32 -6.72 4.09
C ALA A 92 4.87 -7.77 5.06
N ALA A 93 5.46 -8.85 4.55
CA ALA A 93 6.13 -9.85 5.38
C ALA A 93 7.36 -9.29 6.11
N LEU A 94 8.15 -8.45 5.44
CA LEU A 94 9.35 -7.82 6.02
C LEU A 94 9.01 -6.98 7.25
N VAL A 95 7.92 -6.21 7.20
CA VAL A 95 7.46 -5.39 8.34
C VAL A 95 7.20 -6.23 9.59
N HIS A 96 6.72 -7.47 9.42
CA HIS A 96 6.46 -8.37 10.54
C HIS A 96 7.69 -9.16 11.00
N VAL A 97 8.60 -9.49 10.07
CA VAL A 97 9.75 -10.37 10.35
C VAL A 97 10.98 -9.60 10.81
N SER A 98 11.18 -8.36 10.35
CA SER A 98 12.31 -7.52 10.75
C SER A 98 11.92 -6.03 10.78
N PRO A 99 11.48 -5.53 11.94
CA PRO A 99 11.25 -4.11 12.18
C PRO A 99 12.48 -3.25 11.89
N GLU A 100 13.68 -3.76 12.17
CA GLU A 100 14.94 -3.03 11.93
C GLU A 100 15.22 -2.83 10.43
N ALA A 101 14.90 -3.84 9.60
CA ALA A 101 15.02 -3.73 8.15
C ALA A 101 13.98 -2.74 7.57
N LYS A 102 12.78 -2.67 8.17
CA LYS A 102 11.77 -1.66 7.83
C LYS A 102 12.29 -0.26 8.15
N GLU A 103 12.70 0.00 9.39
CA GLU A 103 13.14 1.32 9.85
C GLU A 103 14.35 1.83 9.05
N SER A 104 15.30 0.95 8.73
CA SER A 104 16.45 1.31 7.90
C SER A 104 16.06 1.60 6.44
N PHE A 105 15.13 0.85 5.87
CA PHE A 105 14.70 1.04 4.48
C PHE A 105 13.78 2.24 4.27
N GLU A 106 12.98 2.62 5.27
CA GLU A 106 11.93 3.63 5.15
C GLU A 106 12.39 4.95 4.49
N PRO A 107 13.50 5.60 4.90
CA PRO A 107 13.97 6.84 4.25
C PRO A 107 14.38 6.65 2.79
N LEU A 108 15.03 5.52 2.47
CA LEU A 108 15.44 5.21 1.10
C LEU A 108 14.23 4.87 0.22
N GLY A 109 13.30 4.09 0.76
CA GLY A 109 12.06 3.71 0.10
C GLY A 109 11.22 4.94 -0.22
N GLU A 110 11.09 5.87 0.70
CA GLU A 110 10.40 7.16 0.50
C GLU A 110 11.10 8.00 -0.56
N ALA A 111 12.42 8.19 -0.45
CA ALA A 111 13.21 8.95 -1.42
C ALA A 111 13.14 8.38 -2.86
N LEU A 112 12.89 7.08 -3.03
CA LEU A 112 12.69 6.45 -4.33
C LEU A 112 11.22 6.48 -4.78
N ALA A 113 10.29 6.20 -3.87
CA ALA A 113 8.87 6.09 -4.18
C ALA A 113 8.23 7.45 -4.47
N GLU A 114 8.62 8.52 -3.77
CA GLU A 114 8.03 9.84 -3.97
C GLU A 114 8.30 10.43 -5.35
N PRO A 115 9.55 10.51 -5.84
CA PRO A 115 9.81 10.99 -7.19
C PRO A 115 9.19 10.10 -8.25
N ALA A 116 9.19 8.78 -8.06
CA ALA A 116 8.54 7.85 -8.97
C ALA A 116 7.01 8.07 -9.03
N LYS A 117 6.37 8.35 -7.89
CA LYS A 117 4.95 8.71 -7.83
C LYS A 117 4.67 9.99 -8.62
N PHE A 118 5.44 11.04 -8.39
CA PHE A 118 5.28 12.31 -9.11
C PHE A 118 5.55 12.17 -10.60
N ALA A 119 6.59 11.44 -10.99
CA ALA A 119 6.90 11.18 -12.40
C ALA A 119 5.76 10.44 -13.10
N ALA A 120 5.23 9.37 -12.50
CA ALA A 120 4.12 8.62 -13.07
C ALA A 120 2.83 9.45 -13.14
N LEU A 121 2.52 10.27 -12.12
CA LEU A 121 1.38 11.20 -12.16
C LEU A 121 1.55 12.28 -13.22
N LEU A 122 2.76 12.80 -13.40
CA LEU A 122 3.06 13.81 -14.42
C LEU A 122 2.90 13.24 -15.83
N VAL A 123 3.46 12.05 -16.08
CA VAL A 123 3.30 11.34 -17.36
C VAL A 123 1.83 11.04 -17.61
N PHE A 124 1.12 10.49 -16.62
CA PHE A 124 -0.30 10.19 -16.75
C PHE A 124 -1.14 11.44 -17.00
N GLY A 125 -0.89 12.53 -16.26
CA GLY A 125 -1.57 13.80 -16.45
C GLY A 125 -1.30 14.41 -17.84
N ALA A 126 -0.08 14.28 -18.35
CA ALA A 126 0.26 14.72 -19.71
C ALA A 126 -0.47 13.93 -20.81
N LEU A 127 -0.87 12.68 -20.52
CA LEU A 127 -1.66 11.83 -21.43
C LEU A 127 -3.16 12.09 -21.35
N LEU A 128 -3.65 12.84 -20.36
CA LEU A 128 -5.06 13.22 -20.27
C LEU A 128 -5.37 14.36 -21.25
N THR A 129 -5.81 14.00 -22.46
CA THR A 129 -6.26 14.96 -23.47
C THR A 129 -7.79 15.11 -23.46
N PRO A 130 -8.35 16.27 -23.87
CA PRO A 130 -9.79 16.43 -24.01
C PRO A 130 -10.45 15.40 -24.95
N GLN A 131 -9.71 14.95 -25.97
CA GLN A 131 -10.14 13.94 -26.93
C GLN A 131 -10.42 12.60 -26.27
N LEU A 132 -9.61 12.22 -25.26
CA LEU A 132 -9.78 10.98 -24.50
C LEU A 132 -11.18 10.85 -23.87
N PHE A 133 -11.76 11.99 -23.47
CA PHE A 133 -13.13 12.02 -22.93
C PHE A 133 -14.17 11.90 -24.05
N GLY A 134 -13.91 12.47 -25.23
CA GLY A 134 -14.79 12.36 -26.39
C GLY A 134 -14.83 10.94 -26.98
N ASP A 135 -13.72 10.21 -26.93
CA ASP A 135 -13.58 8.86 -27.50
C ASP A 135 -14.26 7.77 -26.66
N LEU A 136 -14.61 8.07 -25.41
CA LEU A 136 -15.26 7.10 -24.55
C LEU A 136 -16.75 6.97 -24.88
N SER A 137 -17.15 5.77 -25.30
CA SER A 137 -18.57 5.46 -25.55
C SER A 137 -19.44 5.66 -24.30
N PHE A 138 -20.75 5.88 -24.50
CA PHE A 138 -21.71 5.95 -23.39
C PHE A 138 -21.63 4.72 -22.46
N GLY A 139 -21.46 3.52 -23.02
CA GLY A 139 -21.26 2.30 -22.22
C GLY A 139 -19.98 2.33 -21.38
N GLY A 140 -18.91 2.95 -21.88
CA GLY A 140 -17.69 3.19 -21.14
C GLY A 140 -17.90 4.10 -19.94
N TYR A 141 -18.65 5.19 -20.10
CA TYR A 141 -19.02 6.08 -18.99
C TYR A 141 -19.85 5.36 -17.92
N VAL A 142 -20.82 4.55 -18.32
CA VAL A 142 -21.59 3.71 -17.39
C VAL A 142 -20.67 2.75 -16.62
N ALA A 143 -19.72 2.12 -17.31
CA ALA A 143 -18.75 1.24 -16.67
C ALA A 143 -17.86 1.99 -15.66
N VAL A 144 -17.41 3.21 -15.97
CA VAL A 144 -16.65 4.07 -15.06
C VAL A 144 -17.45 4.39 -13.79
N VAL A 145 -18.71 4.82 -13.94
CA VAL A 145 -19.56 5.16 -12.80
C VAL A 145 -19.80 3.93 -11.92
N LEU A 146 -20.11 2.77 -12.54
CA LEU A 146 -20.27 1.51 -11.80
C LEU A 146 -18.98 1.07 -11.12
N ALA A 147 -17.82 1.26 -11.76
CA ALA A 147 -16.53 0.93 -11.17
C ALA A 147 -16.27 1.72 -9.89
N ILE A 148 -16.55 3.03 -9.91
CA ILE A 148 -16.31 3.94 -8.79
C ILE A 148 -17.34 3.73 -7.67
N VAL A 149 -18.64 3.66 -7.99
CA VAL A 149 -19.72 3.66 -7.00
C VAL A 149 -20.03 2.27 -6.45
N LEU A 150 -19.85 1.21 -7.26
CA LEU A 150 -20.25 -0.15 -6.91
C LEU A 150 -19.04 -1.08 -6.76
N ILE A 151 -18.26 -1.28 -7.83
CA ILE A 151 -17.23 -2.32 -7.87
C ILE A 151 -16.14 -2.06 -6.82
N ARG A 152 -15.64 -0.82 -6.74
CA ARG A 152 -14.58 -0.47 -5.80
C ARG A 152 -15.02 -0.60 -4.33
N PRO A 153 -16.13 0.00 -3.87
CA PRO A 153 -16.58 -0.19 -2.49
C PRO A 153 -16.94 -1.65 -2.18
N ALA A 154 -17.58 -2.36 -3.12
CA ALA A 154 -17.95 -3.77 -2.93
C ALA A 154 -16.72 -4.66 -2.75
N SER A 155 -15.68 -4.47 -3.57
CA SER A 155 -14.42 -5.22 -3.46
C SER A 155 -13.72 -4.99 -2.11
N LEU A 156 -13.70 -3.73 -1.64
CA LEU A 156 -13.14 -3.41 -0.33
C LEU A 156 -13.97 -3.98 0.82
N LEU A 157 -15.31 -3.85 0.77
CA LEU A 157 -16.20 -4.43 1.77
C LEU A 157 -16.06 -5.96 1.84
N LEU A 158 -15.91 -6.61 0.68
CA LEU A 158 -15.68 -8.05 0.58
C LEU A 158 -14.36 -8.45 1.23
N SER A 159 -13.30 -7.68 1.03
CA SER A 159 -12.00 -7.88 1.69
C SER A 159 -12.07 -7.69 3.22
N LEU A 160 -13.00 -6.85 3.70
CA LEU A 160 -13.20 -6.59 5.13
C LEU A 160 -14.17 -7.59 5.81
N ILE A 161 -14.71 -8.58 5.09
CA ILE A 161 -15.54 -9.62 5.72
C ILE A 161 -14.69 -10.42 6.71
N GLY A 162 -15.23 -10.64 7.91
CA GLY A 162 -14.51 -11.33 9.00
C GLY A 162 -13.65 -10.42 9.89
N THR A 163 -13.51 -9.14 9.56
CA THR A 163 -12.86 -8.16 10.46
C THR A 163 -13.81 -7.69 11.57
N SER A 164 -13.24 -7.32 12.73
CA SER A 164 -13.95 -6.80 13.91
C SER A 164 -14.45 -5.35 13.76
N LEU A 165 -14.28 -4.73 12.58
CA LEU A 165 -14.72 -3.36 12.31
C LEU A 165 -16.26 -3.27 12.27
N SER A 166 -16.78 -2.18 12.82
CA SER A 166 -18.19 -1.82 12.76
C SER A 166 -18.65 -1.55 11.32
N ARG A 167 -19.97 -1.60 11.08
CA ARG A 167 -20.53 -1.34 9.74
C ARG A 167 -20.19 0.06 9.23
N LYS A 168 -20.13 1.05 10.12
CA LYS A 168 -19.74 2.42 9.76
C LYS A 168 -18.27 2.49 9.35
N GLU A 169 -17.37 1.92 10.13
CA GLU A 169 -15.93 1.87 9.80
C GLU A 169 -15.67 1.12 8.49
N LYS A 170 -16.39 0.03 8.22
CA LYS A 170 -16.29 -0.71 6.95
C LYS A 170 -16.72 0.14 5.76
N LEU A 171 -17.82 0.89 5.87
CA LEU A 171 -18.30 1.77 4.80
C LEU A 171 -17.35 2.95 4.56
N VAL A 172 -16.84 3.55 5.64
CA VAL A 172 -15.81 4.61 5.57
C VAL A 172 -14.55 4.06 4.90
N ALA A 173 -14.03 2.92 5.36
CA ALA A 173 -12.86 2.28 4.76
C ALA A 173 -13.08 1.90 3.28
N ALA A 174 -14.28 1.47 2.90
CA ALA A 174 -14.63 1.16 1.52
C ALA A 174 -14.74 2.40 0.63
N TRP A 175 -15.20 3.53 1.18
CA TRP A 175 -15.31 4.78 0.44
C TRP A 175 -13.97 5.53 0.33
N PHE A 176 -13.19 5.56 1.41
CA PHE A 176 -11.90 6.23 1.50
C PHE A 176 -10.69 5.33 1.19
N GLY A 177 -10.93 4.08 0.80
CA GLY A 177 -9.90 3.06 0.65
C GLY A 177 -8.66 3.53 -0.11
N PRO A 178 -7.49 2.90 0.13
CA PRO A 178 -6.16 3.42 -0.18
C PRO A 178 -6.09 4.06 -1.57
N LYS A 179 -5.71 5.33 -1.60
CA LYS A 179 -5.76 6.16 -2.82
C LYS A 179 -4.77 5.61 -3.87
N GLY A 180 -5.34 5.30 -5.04
CA GLY A 180 -4.84 4.34 -6.01
C GLY A 180 -3.75 4.84 -6.96
N PHE A 181 -2.58 5.19 -6.41
CA PHE A 181 -1.38 5.37 -7.25
C PHE A 181 -1.13 4.14 -8.15
N ALA A 182 -1.39 2.94 -7.64
CA ALA A 182 -1.28 1.70 -8.40
C ALA A 182 -2.11 1.72 -9.69
N SER A 183 -3.31 2.30 -9.69
CA SER A 183 -4.16 2.37 -10.88
C SER A 183 -3.53 3.20 -12.00
N VAL A 184 -2.82 4.29 -11.65
CA VAL A 184 -2.08 5.12 -12.62
C VAL A 184 -0.96 4.30 -13.25
N VAL A 185 -0.16 3.61 -12.44
CA VAL A 185 0.92 2.75 -12.93
C VAL A 185 0.38 1.63 -13.82
N TYR A 186 -0.67 0.93 -13.40
CA TYR A 186 -1.27 -0.12 -14.22
C TYR A 186 -1.88 0.41 -15.52
N GLY A 187 -2.47 1.61 -15.52
CA GLY A 187 -2.93 2.26 -16.74
C GLY A 187 -1.80 2.49 -17.74
N LEU A 188 -0.66 3.04 -17.27
CA LEU A 188 0.53 3.23 -18.10
C LEU A 188 1.10 1.89 -18.62
N LEU A 189 1.10 0.85 -17.77
CA LEU A 189 1.55 -0.49 -18.18
C LEU A 189 0.65 -1.11 -19.25
N VAL A 190 -0.67 -0.95 -19.14
CA VAL A 190 -1.62 -1.41 -20.16
C VAL A 190 -1.33 -0.73 -21.49
N LEU A 191 -1.11 0.59 -21.49
CA LEU A 191 -0.77 1.33 -22.71
C LEU A 191 0.54 0.82 -23.35
N GLN A 192 1.52 0.40 -22.55
CA GLN A 192 2.80 -0.13 -23.01
C GLN A 192 2.80 -1.64 -23.31
N SER A 193 1.74 -2.36 -22.95
CA SER A 193 1.71 -3.83 -23.00
C SER A 193 1.65 -4.42 -24.41
N GLY A 194 1.32 -3.60 -25.43
CA GLY A 194 1.19 -4.05 -26.82
C GLY A 194 0.00 -4.99 -27.07
N ILE A 195 -0.92 -5.12 -26.10
CA ILE A 195 -2.12 -5.93 -26.29
C ILE A 195 -3.07 -5.30 -27.32
N PRO A 196 -3.90 -6.09 -28.01
CA PRO A 196 -4.96 -5.56 -28.85
C PRO A 196 -5.86 -4.62 -28.04
N ARG A 197 -6.17 -3.44 -28.59
CA ARG A 197 -7.05 -2.43 -27.95
C ARG A 197 -6.49 -1.85 -26.64
N ALA A 198 -5.17 -1.86 -26.46
CA ALA A 198 -4.50 -1.21 -25.32
C ALA A 198 -4.90 0.26 -25.15
N GLU A 199 -5.03 1.01 -26.25
CA GLU A 199 -5.48 2.41 -26.22
C GLU A 199 -6.91 2.55 -25.72
N GLU A 200 -7.85 1.71 -26.18
CA GLU A 200 -9.24 1.76 -25.70
C GLU A 200 -9.34 1.41 -24.20
N ALA A 201 -8.58 0.42 -23.76
CA ALA A 201 -8.48 0.06 -22.35
C ALA A 201 -7.88 1.21 -21.53
N PHE A 202 -6.82 1.85 -22.04
CA PHE A 202 -6.21 3.02 -21.42
C PHE A 202 -7.19 4.18 -21.34
N THR A 203 -7.96 4.48 -22.40
CA THR A 203 -9.02 5.52 -22.39
C THR A 203 -10.00 5.29 -21.26
N LEU A 204 -10.52 4.07 -21.11
CA LEU A 204 -11.44 3.73 -20.02
C LEU A 204 -10.78 3.89 -18.65
N ILE A 205 -9.57 3.35 -18.47
CA ILE A 205 -8.82 3.45 -17.20
C ILE A 205 -8.54 4.91 -16.85
N ALA A 206 -8.12 5.70 -17.83
CA ALA A 206 -7.73 7.08 -17.64
C ALA A 206 -8.92 7.97 -17.27
N VAL A 207 -10.05 7.83 -17.97
CA VAL A 207 -11.30 8.50 -17.61
C VAL A 207 -11.77 8.04 -16.23
N CYS A 208 -11.67 6.74 -15.92
CA CYS A 208 -12.01 6.23 -14.59
C CYS A 208 -11.16 6.87 -13.48
N ILE A 209 -9.85 6.98 -13.68
CA ILE A 209 -8.95 7.60 -12.72
C ILE A 209 -9.26 9.09 -12.59
N ALA A 210 -9.48 9.81 -13.69
CA ALA A 210 -9.81 11.23 -13.68
C ALA A 210 -11.10 11.49 -12.90
N PHE A 211 -12.18 10.76 -13.20
CA PHE A 211 -13.45 10.86 -12.47
C PHE A 211 -13.30 10.45 -11.01
N SER A 212 -12.52 9.39 -10.72
CA SER A 212 -12.25 8.97 -9.34
C SER A 212 -11.50 10.05 -8.56
N ILE A 213 -10.51 10.72 -9.16
CA ILE A 213 -9.77 11.81 -8.50
C ILE A 213 -10.73 12.96 -8.19
N ILE A 214 -11.54 13.38 -9.16
CA ILE A 214 -12.51 14.48 -8.97
C ILE A 214 -13.55 14.11 -7.90
N ALA A 215 -14.15 12.93 -8.01
CA ALA A 215 -15.20 12.47 -7.09
C ALA A 215 -14.66 12.34 -5.66
N HIS A 216 -13.52 11.69 -5.45
CA HIS A 216 -13.00 11.47 -4.10
C HIS A 216 -12.29 12.71 -3.53
N SER A 217 -11.57 13.49 -4.33
CA SER A 217 -10.91 14.73 -3.86
C SER A 217 -11.90 15.79 -3.39
N SER A 218 -13.09 15.85 -3.97
CA SER A 218 -14.16 16.78 -3.55
C SER A 218 -14.97 16.24 -2.36
N THR A 219 -15.07 14.92 -2.23
CA THR A 219 -15.87 14.26 -1.20
C THR A 219 -15.07 13.97 0.09
N ASP A 220 -13.74 14.08 0.04
CA ASP A 220 -12.86 13.80 1.19
C ASP A 220 -13.16 14.69 2.41
N VAL A 221 -13.33 16.00 2.20
CA VAL A 221 -13.59 16.99 3.27
C VAL A 221 -14.98 16.88 3.91
N PRO A 222 -16.10 16.82 3.14
CA PRO A 222 -17.43 16.75 3.73
C PRO A 222 -17.72 15.43 4.43
N ILE A 223 -17.19 14.30 3.95
CA ILE A 223 -17.40 13.01 4.60
C ILE A 223 -16.54 12.89 5.86
N ALA A 224 -15.31 13.39 5.89
CA ALA A 224 -14.53 13.45 7.13
C ALA A 224 -15.26 14.22 8.24
N ARG A 225 -15.97 15.31 7.88
CA ARG A 225 -16.82 16.08 8.79
C ARG A 225 -18.11 15.36 9.18
N ALA A 226 -18.73 14.61 8.27
CA ALA A 226 -19.97 13.87 8.54
C ALA A 226 -19.77 12.66 9.47
N PHE A 227 -18.53 12.14 9.56
CA PHE A 227 -18.18 11.00 10.40
C PHE A 227 -17.42 11.38 11.69
N ASP A 228 -17.30 12.67 12.00
CA ASP A 228 -16.68 13.20 13.24
C ASP A 228 -15.31 12.57 13.56
N VAL A 229 -14.42 12.53 12.55
CA VAL A 229 -13.08 11.94 12.67
C VAL A 229 -12.17 12.75 13.61
N ASP A 230 -12.61 13.94 14.04
CA ASP A 230 -11.96 14.73 15.09
C ASP A 230 -11.99 13.99 16.45
N GLU A 231 -13.02 13.17 16.73
CA GLU A 231 -13.11 12.41 17.98
C GLU A 231 -12.28 11.10 17.96
N LEU A 232 -11.96 10.56 16.77
CA LEU A 232 -11.16 9.33 16.61
C LEU A 232 -9.63 9.56 16.56
N THR A 233 -9.18 10.80 16.34
CA THR A 233 -7.74 11.12 16.24
C THR A 233 -7.15 11.70 17.52
N GLY A 234 -7.96 11.95 18.56
CA GLY A 234 -7.46 12.42 19.85
C GLY A 234 -6.68 13.73 19.80
N ILE A 235 -6.83 14.52 18.73
CA ILE A 235 -6.27 15.86 18.64
C ILE A 235 -7.19 16.77 19.46
N PRO A 236 -6.74 17.34 20.59
CA PRO A 236 -7.56 18.25 21.36
C PRO A 236 -7.84 19.44 20.45
N ALA A 237 -9.10 19.62 20.06
CA ALA A 237 -9.55 20.84 19.41
C ALA A 237 -9.09 22.01 20.27
N GLY A 238 -8.28 22.89 19.67
CA GLY A 238 -7.78 24.10 20.30
C GLY A 238 -8.94 24.81 20.97
N ARG A 239 -8.88 24.88 22.30
CA ARG A 239 -9.84 25.58 23.14
C ARG A 239 -9.53 27.07 23.04
N GLU A 240 -9.88 27.68 21.91
CA GLU A 240 -10.07 29.13 21.85
C GLU A 240 -11.48 29.45 22.35
N ASP A 241 -11.46 30.23 23.44
CA ASP A 241 -12.43 31.24 23.83
C ASP A 241 -13.72 30.82 24.56
N ARG A 242 -13.62 30.81 25.90
CA ARG A 242 -14.64 31.43 26.77
C ARG A 242 -13.99 32.26 27.87
N GLU A 243 -13.79 33.53 27.51
CA GLU A 243 -14.02 34.73 28.30
C GLU A 243 -14.59 34.56 29.73
N ASN A 244 -13.82 35.07 30.70
CA ASN A 244 -14.24 35.90 31.84
C ASN A 244 -15.05 35.27 32.99
N THR A 245 -14.37 34.97 34.10
CA THR A 245 -14.71 35.47 35.46
C THR A 245 -13.57 35.06 36.40
N ASP A 246 -12.66 35.99 36.71
CA ASP A 246 -12.03 36.10 38.03
C ASP A 246 -11.20 37.40 38.05
N ALA A 247 -11.91 38.51 38.29
CA ALA A 247 -11.28 39.76 38.66
C ALA A 247 -10.69 39.63 40.07
N PRO A 248 -9.46 40.11 40.34
CA PRO A 248 -8.93 40.10 41.69
C PRO A 248 -9.65 41.16 42.55
N PRO A 249 -9.77 40.96 43.88
CA PRO A 249 -10.41 41.94 44.75
C PRO A 249 -9.60 43.24 44.76
N LYS A 250 -10.29 44.37 44.60
CA LYS A 250 -9.73 45.69 44.87
C LYS A 250 -9.57 45.85 46.37
N GLU A 251 -8.34 45.84 46.87
CA GLU A 251 -8.01 46.46 48.15
C GLU A 251 -7.61 47.91 47.90
N THR A 252 -8.39 48.83 48.47
CA THR A 252 -8.08 50.24 48.62
C THR A 252 -8.10 50.58 50.10
N HIS A 253 -7.19 51.48 50.47
CA HIS A 253 -6.98 52.17 51.76
C HIS A 253 -5.82 51.63 52.60
N ALA A 254 -4.99 52.43 53.24
CA ALA A 254 -4.62 53.83 53.12
C ALA A 254 -3.43 54.03 54.08
N ASP A 255 -2.48 54.87 53.70
CA ASP A 255 -1.75 55.85 54.51
C ASP A 255 -1.41 55.54 56.00
N ALA A 256 -0.11 55.52 56.34
CA ALA A 256 0.48 56.34 57.40
C ALA A 256 1.97 56.01 57.65
N ARG A 257 2.82 57.04 57.57
CA ARG A 257 3.94 57.42 58.49
C ARG A 257 4.80 56.25 59.04
N THR A 258 6.12 56.23 58.89
CA THR A 258 7.11 57.20 59.40
C THR A 258 8.48 56.75 58.92
#